data_AF-A0A9E1AUJ6-F1
#
_entry.id   AF-A0A9E1AUJ6-F1
#
_cell.length_a   1.000
_cell.length_b   1.000
_cell.length_c   1.000
_cell.angle_alpha   90.00
_cell.angle_beta   90.00
_cell.angle_gamma   90.00
#
_symmetry.space_group_name_H-M   'P 1'
#
loop_
_entity.id
_entity.type
_entity.pdbx_description
1 polymer ?
#
loop_
_entity_poly.entity_id
_entity_poly.type
_entity_poly.pdbx_seq_one_letter_code
_entity_poly.pdbx_strand_id
1 'polypeptide(L)'
;MSALFYSYKTDKNKKLSAHFKVKEFRCKDGSDQILIHPDLIAALEKLFDKVGCDTMNINSGYRTDSHSIKVGGYAGDQHTKGNAADIWCKKDGKRMNAKLLCCALQDLNHNGGVGYISSTAIHLDVRGKRVWFDETKNDRLVTDWYQHFGIVKNASAQVQGRSEDAFTIYVVKAGDSFWRIAAKQMGSGLKYKELARYNNLRTSDIIRPGQKLKIPQ
;
A
#
# COMPACT_ATOMS: atom_id res chain seq x y z
N MET A 1 -9.96 2.88 19.31
CA MET A 1 -11.37 2.58 19.65
C MET A 1 -11.46 1.14 20.16
N SER A 2 -12.64 0.62 20.49
CA SER A 2 -12.85 -0.82 20.74
C SER A 2 -13.61 -1.45 19.57
N ALA A 3 -13.58 -2.78 19.47
CA ALA A 3 -14.39 -3.51 18.50
C ALA A 3 -15.88 -3.34 18.83
N LEU A 4 -16.69 -3.20 17.77
CA LEU A 4 -18.13 -3.10 17.86
C LEU A 4 -18.76 -4.47 17.61
N PHE A 5 -19.84 -4.75 18.34
CA PHE A 5 -20.65 -5.93 18.15
C PHE A 5 -21.71 -5.71 17.06
N TYR A 6 -21.87 -6.69 16.20
CA TYR A 6 -22.94 -6.78 15.21
C TYR A 6 -23.57 -8.17 15.25
N SER A 7 -24.86 -8.26 14.90
CA SER A 7 -25.54 -9.53 14.68
C SER A 7 -25.68 -9.78 13.17
N TYR A 8 -25.33 -10.98 12.72
CA TYR A 8 -25.52 -11.37 11.33
C TYR A 8 -27.00 -11.37 10.94
N LYS A 9 -27.90 -11.79 11.83
CA LYS A 9 -29.35 -11.83 11.57
C LYS A 9 -29.91 -10.45 11.27
N THR A 10 -29.51 -9.43 12.02
CA THR A 10 -30.07 -8.06 11.90
C THR A 10 -29.22 -7.13 11.04
N ASP A 11 -27.89 -7.21 11.16
CA ASP A 11 -26.97 -6.20 10.62
C ASP A 11 -26.24 -6.63 9.34
N LYS A 12 -26.45 -7.86 8.82
CA LYS A 12 -25.68 -8.40 7.66
C LYS A 12 -25.48 -7.43 6.49
N ASN A 13 -26.48 -6.61 6.18
CA ASN A 13 -26.45 -5.69 5.04
C ASN A 13 -26.07 -4.25 5.42
N LYS A 14 -25.85 -3.96 6.71
CA LYS A 14 -25.38 -2.67 7.19
C LYS A 14 -24.01 -2.38 6.58
N LYS A 15 -23.89 -1.21 5.96
CA LYS A 15 -22.63 -0.71 5.42
C LYS A 15 -21.74 -0.24 6.57
N LEU A 16 -20.50 -0.69 6.56
CA LEU A 16 -19.43 -0.22 7.45
C LEU A 16 -18.69 0.95 6.81
N SER A 17 -18.62 0.95 5.48
CA SER A 17 -17.95 1.96 4.65
C SER A 17 -18.49 1.91 3.22
N ALA A 18 -17.82 2.59 2.28
CA ALA A 18 -18.17 2.55 0.87
C ALA A 18 -18.09 1.11 0.29
N HIS A 19 -17.05 0.37 0.67
CA HIS A 19 -16.73 -0.92 0.06
C HIS A 19 -17.11 -2.14 0.93
N PHE A 20 -17.37 -1.95 2.22
CA PHE A 20 -17.55 -3.07 3.15
C PHE A 20 -18.90 -3.08 3.87
N LYS A 21 -19.45 -4.28 4.07
CA LYS A 21 -20.65 -4.59 4.86
C LYS A 21 -20.32 -5.57 5.99
N VAL A 22 -21.15 -5.54 7.03
CA VAL A 22 -21.01 -6.39 8.23
C VAL A 22 -20.85 -7.88 7.89
N LYS A 23 -21.66 -8.43 6.98
CA LYS A 23 -21.65 -9.87 6.67
C LYS A 23 -20.32 -10.41 6.16
N GLU A 24 -19.49 -9.55 5.56
CA GLU A 24 -18.23 -9.95 4.96
C GLU A 24 -17.19 -10.36 6.00
N PHE A 25 -17.36 -9.90 7.24
CA PHE A 25 -16.47 -10.20 8.36
C PHE A 25 -16.98 -11.37 9.22
N ARG A 26 -18.07 -12.03 8.83
CA ARG A 26 -18.67 -13.10 9.64
C ARG A 26 -17.74 -14.31 9.76
N CYS A 27 -17.72 -14.91 10.95
CA CYS A 27 -17.15 -16.24 11.16
C CYS A 27 -17.90 -17.28 10.32
N LYS A 28 -17.17 -18.29 9.81
CA LYS A 28 -17.72 -19.37 8.96
C LYS A 28 -18.34 -20.52 9.74
N ASP A 29 -18.38 -20.44 11.07
CA ASP A 29 -18.96 -21.45 11.95
C ASP A 29 -20.48 -21.34 12.14
N GLY A 30 -21.12 -20.36 11.49
CA GLY A 30 -22.56 -20.14 11.59
C GLY A 30 -22.99 -19.32 12.81
N SER A 31 -22.07 -18.85 13.64
CA SER A 31 -22.37 -17.90 14.72
C SER A 31 -23.04 -16.63 14.21
N ASP A 32 -23.85 -16.02 15.09
CA ASP A 32 -24.55 -14.76 14.79
C ASP A 32 -23.67 -13.55 15.10
N GLN A 33 -22.84 -13.63 16.13
CA GLN A 33 -21.95 -12.56 16.54
C GLN A 33 -20.88 -12.26 15.49
N ILE A 34 -20.65 -10.97 15.26
CA ILE A 34 -19.55 -10.45 14.45
C ILE A 34 -18.93 -9.28 15.21
N LEU A 35 -17.63 -9.39 15.54
CA LEU A 35 -16.88 -8.27 16.11
C LEU A 35 -16.07 -7.58 15.02
N ILE A 36 -16.16 -6.26 14.93
CA ILE A 36 -15.43 -5.49 13.92
C ILE A 36 -14.88 -4.22 14.55
N HIS A 37 -13.56 -4.06 14.47
CA HIS A 37 -12.89 -2.86 14.92
C HIS A 37 -13.03 -1.73 13.89
N PRO A 38 -13.48 -0.51 14.26
CA PRO A 38 -13.61 0.59 13.29
C PRO A 38 -12.29 0.93 12.58
N ASP A 39 -11.16 0.92 13.30
CA ASP A 39 -9.85 1.18 12.70
C ASP A 39 -9.44 0.11 11.67
N LEU A 40 -9.94 -1.14 11.77
CA LEU A 40 -9.72 -2.17 10.76
C LEU A 40 -10.38 -1.75 9.43
N ILE A 41 -11.62 -1.27 9.49
CA ILE A 41 -12.33 -0.78 8.31
C ILE A 41 -11.62 0.42 7.69
N ALA A 42 -11.18 1.37 8.51
CA ALA A 42 -10.41 2.52 8.04
C ALA A 42 -9.06 2.11 7.39
N ALA A 43 -8.38 1.10 7.93
CA ALA A 43 -7.14 0.58 7.36
C ALA A 43 -7.37 -0.13 6.01
N LEU A 44 -8.45 -0.91 5.89
CA LEU A 44 -8.83 -1.58 4.64
C LEU A 44 -9.19 -0.58 3.54
N GLU A 45 -9.94 0.48 3.87
CA GLU A 45 -10.26 1.56 2.91
C GLU A 45 -8.99 2.30 2.44
N LYS A 46 -8.09 2.66 3.36
CA LYS A 46 -6.80 3.27 2.98
C LYS A 46 -5.98 2.36 2.06
N LEU A 47 -5.99 1.05 2.33
CA LEU A 47 -5.31 0.09 1.47
C LEU A 47 -5.98 0.01 0.09
N PHE A 48 -7.31 -0.06 0.05
CA PHE A 48 -8.10 -0.08 -1.17
C PHE A 48 -7.74 1.10 -2.09
N ASP A 49 -7.75 2.31 -1.54
CA ASP A 49 -7.38 3.54 -2.25
C ASP A 49 -5.92 3.52 -2.70
N LYS A 50 -5.00 3.11 -1.81
CA LYS A 50 -3.55 3.10 -2.08
C LYS A 50 -3.17 2.19 -3.24
N VAL A 51 -3.82 1.03 -3.36
CA VAL A 51 -3.51 0.04 -4.39
C VAL A 51 -4.36 0.23 -5.65
N GLY A 52 -5.44 1.00 -5.55
CA GLY A 52 -6.39 1.27 -6.62
C GLY A 52 -6.92 -0.03 -7.21
N CYS A 53 -7.40 -0.92 -6.34
CA CYS A 53 -8.07 -2.16 -6.75
C CYS A 53 -9.55 -1.89 -7.05
N ASP A 54 -10.15 -2.73 -7.89
CA ASP A 54 -11.58 -2.64 -8.21
C ASP A 54 -12.43 -3.30 -7.12
N THR A 55 -11.87 -4.35 -6.49
CA THR A 55 -12.54 -5.11 -5.43
C THR A 55 -11.53 -5.58 -4.40
N MET A 56 -11.93 -5.56 -3.13
CA MET A 56 -11.23 -6.17 -2.01
C MET A 56 -12.18 -7.12 -1.31
N ASN A 57 -11.78 -8.38 -1.20
CA ASN A 57 -12.59 -9.41 -0.57
C ASN A 57 -12.04 -9.78 0.80
N ILE A 58 -12.94 -9.92 1.77
CA ILE A 58 -12.64 -10.48 3.08
C ILE A 58 -12.77 -12.01 3.00
N ASN A 59 -11.63 -12.70 3.00
CA ASN A 59 -11.61 -14.16 3.01
C ASN A 59 -11.90 -14.72 4.41
N SER A 60 -11.43 -14.02 5.45
CA SER A 60 -11.63 -14.36 6.86
C SER A 60 -11.63 -13.08 7.69
N GLY A 61 -12.73 -12.80 8.40
CA GLY A 61 -12.86 -11.64 9.28
C GLY A 61 -12.82 -12.05 10.75
N TYR A 62 -13.87 -11.73 11.49
CA TYR A 62 -14.06 -12.22 12.85
C TYR A 62 -14.13 -13.76 12.89
N ARG A 63 -13.53 -14.34 13.92
CA ARG A 63 -13.62 -15.76 14.24
C ARG A 63 -14.06 -15.92 15.69
N THR A 64 -14.89 -16.91 16.00
CA THR A 64 -15.02 -17.35 17.39
C THR A 64 -13.73 -18.02 17.85
N ASP A 65 -13.44 -18.05 19.15
CA ASP A 65 -12.25 -18.72 19.66
C ASP A 65 -12.21 -20.20 19.24
N SER A 66 -13.36 -20.89 19.30
CA SER A 66 -13.49 -22.29 18.85
C SER A 66 -13.15 -22.45 17.36
N HIS A 67 -13.69 -21.57 16.51
CA HIS A 67 -13.37 -21.64 15.08
C HIS A 67 -11.91 -21.31 14.81
N SER A 68 -11.33 -20.33 15.51
CA SER A 68 -9.93 -19.97 15.31
C SER A 68 -9.00 -21.14 15.62
N ILE A 69 -9.21 -21.83 16.75
CA ILE A 69 -8.44 -23.04 17.11
C ILE A 69 -8.56 -24.12 16.03
N LYS A 70 -9.77 -24.35 15.49
CA LYS A 70 -9.99 -25.37 14.43
C LYS A 70 -9.23 -25.09 13.14
N VAL A 71 -8.98 -23.82 12.82
CA VAL A 71 -8.27 -23.41 11.60
C VAL A 71 -6.79 -23.09 11.85
N GLY A 72 -6.24 -23.55 12.98
CA GLY A 72 -4.82 -23.40 13.33
C GLY A 72 -4.44 -22.08 14.01
N GLY A 73 -5.43 -21.26 14.37
CA GLY A 73 -5.27 -20.07 15.22
C GLY A 73 -5.35 -20.40 16.72
N TYR A 74 -5.60 -19.37 17.53
CA TYR A 74 -5.70 -19.54 18.99
C TYR A 74 -6.73 -18.57 19.59
N ALA A 75 -7.23 -18.91 20.77
CA ALA A 75 -8.16 -18.05 21.49
C ALA A 75 -7.51 -16.71 21.87
N GLY A 76 -8.23 -15.61 21.65
CA GLY A 76 -7.71 -14.26 21.90
C GLY A 76 -6.70 -13.73 20.88
N ASP A 77 -6.61 -14.33 19.69
CA ASP A 77 -5.89 -13.76 18.56
C ASP A 77 -6.59 -12.49 18.01
N GLN A 78 -6.03 -11.88 16.96
CA GLN A 78 -6.60 -10.63 16.42
C GLN A 78 -7.91 -10.85 15.66
N HIS A 79 -8.17 -12.03 15.10
CA HIS A 79 -9.46 -12.34 14.47
C HIS A 79 -10.55 -12.47 15.53
N THR A 80 -10.28 -13.14 16.66
CA THR A 80 -11.28 -13.30 17.72
C THR A 80 -11.56 -12.02 18.50
N LYS A 81 -10.64 -11.05 18.42
CA LYS A 81 -10.85 -9.68 18.91
C LYS A 81 -11.60 -8.77 17.92
N GLY A 82 -11.88 -9.24 16.69
CA GLY A 82 -12.47 -8.41 15.63
C GLY A 82 -11.52 -7.37 15.05
N ASN A 83 -10.21 -7.51 15.28
CA ASN A 83 -9.17 -6.57 14.87
C ASN A 83 -8.52 -6.94 13.54
N ALA A 84 -8.75 -8.14 13.02
CA ALA A 84 -8.05 -8.67 11.85
C ALA A 84 -8.99 -9.08 10.71
N ALA A 85 -8.44 -9.01 9.50
CA ALA A 85 -9.01 -9.61 8.31
C ALA A 85 -7.90 -10.19 7.43
N ASP A 86 -8.18 -11.36 6.86
CA ASP A 86 -7.40 -11.92 5.75
C ASP A 86 -8.10 -11.52 4.45
N ILE A 87 -7.35 -10.89 3.56
CA ILE A 87 -7.92 -10.25 2.37
C ILE A 87 -7.16 -10.60 1.10
N TRP A 88 -7.85 -10.46 -0.03
CA TRP A 88 -7.24 -10.40 -1.35
C TRP A 88 -7.92 -9.32 -2.20
N CYS A 89 -7.17 -8.73 -3.12
CA CYS A 89 -7.66 -7.68 -4.02
C CYS A 89 -7.68 -8.16 -5.48
N LYS A 90 -8.58 -7.59 -6.30
CA LYS A 90 -8.51 -7.71 -7.76
C LYS A 90 -8.41 -6.34 -8.42
N LYS A 91 -7.67 -6.30 -9.52
CA LYS A 91 -7.57 -5.18 -10.44
C LYS A 91 -7.59 -5.71 -11.87
N ASP A 92 -8.37 -5.10 -12.76
CA ASP A 92 -8.52 -5.49 -14.16
C ASP A 92 -8.87 -6.99 -14.31
N GLY A 93 -9.78 -7.47 -13.44
CA GLY A 93 -10.23 -8.87 -13.41
C GLY A 93 -9.23 -9.89 -12.84
N LYS A 94 -8.00 -9.49 -12.48
CA LYS A 94 -6.95 -10.38 -11.98
C LYS A 94 -6.66 -10.15 -10.50
N ARG A 95 -6.31 -11.22 -9.75
CA ARG A 95 -5.86 -11.08 -8.37
C ARG A 95 -4.54 -10.32 -8.32
N MET A 96 -4.45 -9.35 -7.41
CA MET A 96 -3.23 -8.59 -7.18
C MET A 96 -2.18 -9.44 -6.46
N ASN A 97 -0.92 -9.13 -6.71
CA ASN A 97 0.20 -9.74 -5.99
C ASN A 97 0.21 -9.23 -4.54
N ALA A 98 0.10 -10.16 -3.58
CA ALA A 98 0.08 -9.85 -2.15
C ALA A 98 1.33 -9.11 -1.66
N LYS A 99 2.49 -9.33 -2.31
CA LYS A 99 3.72 -8.59 -1.98
C LYS A 99 3.53 -7.08 -2.12
N LEU A 100 2.81 -6.65 -3.16
CA LEU A 100 2.51 -5.24 -3.39
C LEU A 100 1.55 -4.67 -2.35
N LEU A 101 0.62 -5.49 -1.84
CA LEU A 101 -0.29 -5.08 -0.77
C LEU A 101 0.48 -4.88 0.55
N CYS A 102 1.40 -5.79 0.89
CA CYS A 102 2.29 -5.63 2.04
C CYS A 102 3.15 -4.36 1.93
N CYS A 103 3.78 -4.13 0.78
CA CYS A 103 4.55 -2.92 0.51
C CYS A 103 3.68 -1.65 0.62
N ALA A 104 2.45 -1.68 0.11
CA ALA A 104 1.51 -0.57 0.23
C ALA A 104 1.17 -0.23 1.69
N LEU A 105 0.99 -1.25 2.54
CA LEU A 105 0.76 -1.06 3.98
C LEU A 105 1.98 -0.49 4.71
N GLN A 106 3.19 -0.88 4.29
CA GLN A 106 4.42 -0.23 4.76
C GLN A 106 4.44 1.26 4.38
N ASP A 107 4.08 1.60 3.13
CA ASP A 107 4.04 2.99 2.66
C ASP A 107 2.96 3.82 3.35
N LEU A 108 1.86 3.20 3.77
CA LEU A 108 0.83 3.81 4.59
C LEU A 108 1.22 3.96 6.07
N ASN A 109 2.41 3.49 6.45
CA ASN A 109 2.89 3.44 7.82
C ASN A 109 1.88 2.74 8.76
N HIS A 110 1.28 1.64 8.29
CA HIS A 110 0.24 0.93 9.01
C HIS A 110 0.69 0.54 10.43
N ASN A 111 -0.08 0.97 11.44
CA ASN A 111 0.21 0.70 12.85
C ASN A 111 -0.56 -0.55 13.33
N GLY A 112 -0.16 -1.70 12.81
CA GLY A 112 -0.77 -2.98 13.14
C GLY A 112 -0.03 -4.15 12.52
N GLY A 113 -0.63 -5.33 12.56
CA GLY A 113 -0.01 -6.50 11.94
C GLY A 113 -0.27 -6.59 10.44
N VAL A 114 0.74 -7.07 9.73
CA VAL A 114 0.69 -7.36 8.29
C VAL A 114 1.34 -8.72 8.09
N GLY A 115 0.61 -9.65 7.49
CA GLY A 115 1.10 -11.00 7.21
C GLY A 115 1.07 -11.31 5.73
N TYR A 116 2.17 -11.82 5.18
CA TYR A 116 2.15 -12.40 3.85
C TYR A 116 1.72 -13.87 3.95
N ILE A 117 0.46 -14.16 3.59
CA ILE A 117 -0.16 -15.49 3.73
C ILE A 117 0.09 -16.35 2.49
N SER A 118 -0.04 -15.74 1.30
CA SER A 118 0.16 -16.42 0.01
C SER A 118 0.49 -15.40 -1.08
N SER A 119 0.71 -15.85 -2.31
CA SER A 119 0.94 -14.97 -3.46
C SER A 119 -0.19 -13.97 -3.77
N THR A 120 -1.40 -14.20 -3.24
CA THR A 120 -2.57 -13.35 -3.53
C THR A 120 -3.36 -12.89 -2.31
N ALA A 121 -3.00 -13.34 -1.10
CA ALA A 121 -3.69 -12.97 0.12
C ALA A 121 -2.73 -12.49 1.22
N ILE A 122 -3.19 -11.54 2.01
CA ILE A 122 -2.47 -11.00 3.17
C ILE A 122 -3.36 -11.06 4.42
N HIS A 123 -2.72 -11.06 5.58
CA HIS A 123 -3.31 -10.74 6.87
C HIS A 123 -3.14 -9.25 7.12
N LEU A 124 -4.17 -8.59 7.63
CA LEU A 124 -4.10 -7.22 8.13
C LEU A 124 -4.85 -7.13 9.45
N ASP A 125 -4.24 -6.51 10.45
CA ASP A 125 -4.89 -6.22 11.72
C ASP A 125 -4.49 -4.87 12.31
N VAL A 126 -5.25 -4.39 13.30
CA VAL A 126 -5.06 -3.10 13.98
C VAL A 126 -4.68 -3.26 15.46
N ARG A 127 -3.75 -4.17 15.78
CA ARG A 127 -3.29 -4.44 17.16
C ARG A 127 -2.55 -3.29 17.87
N GLY A 128 -2.51 -2.09 17.29
CA GLY A 128 -1.89 -0.89 17.87
C GLY A 128 -0.36 -0.89 17.90
N LYS A 129 0.29 -1.90 17.30
CA LYS A 129 1.74 -1.99 17.14
C LYS A 129 2.09 -2.75 15.87
N ARG A 130 3.22 -2.38 15.26
CA ARG A 130 3.75 -3.05 14.07
C ARG A 130 4.20 -4.47 14.41
N VAL A 131 3.61 -5.46 13.74
CA VAL A 131 4.02 -6.88 13.81
C VAL A 131 3.91 -7.48 12.41
N TRP A 132 5.03 -7.67 11.72
CA TRP A 132 5.02 -8.19 10.35
C TRP A 132 5.61 -9.59 10.28
N PHE A 133 5.02 -10.44 9.44
CA PHE A 133 5.40 -11.84 9.33
C PHE A 133 5.12 -12.42 7.94
N ASP A 134 5.97 -13.31 7.48
CA ASP A 134 5.78 -14.10 6.26
C ASP A 134 5.43 -15.54 6.66
N GLU A 135 4.14 -15.89 6.52
CA GLU A 135 3.63 -17.21 6.88
C GLU A 135 4.17 -18.29 5.95
N THR A 136 4.47 -17.95 4.69
CA THR A 136 5.00 -18.90 3.70
C THR A 136 6.42 -19.36 4.02
N LYS A 137 7.14 -18.60 4.86
CA LYS A 137 8.49 -18.91 5.34
C LYS A 137 8.55 -19.12 6.86
N ASN A 138 7.41 -19.05 7.55
CA ASN A 138 7.35 -19.00 9.01
C ASN A 138 8.28 -17.92 9.64
N ASP A 139 8.46 -16.79 8.94
CA ASP A 139 9.30 -15.68 9.38
C ASP A 139 8.47 -14.67 10.16
N ARG A 140 8.87 -14.38 11.40
CA ARG A 140 8.17 -13.45 12.31
C ARG A 140 8.93 -12.13 12.52
N LEU A 141 10.01 -11.90 11.77
CA LEU A 141 10.97 -10.81 11.96
C LEU A 141 11.03 -9.86 10.77
N VAL A 142 9.99 -9.83 9.93
CA VAL A 142 9.92 -8.90 8.80
C VAL A 142 9.88 -7.47 9.34
N THR A 143 10.81 -6.63 8.90
CA THR A 143 10.87 -5.20 9.29
C THR A 143 10.72 -4.26 8.11
N ASP A 144 11.00 -4.74 6.90
CA ASP A 144 10.84 -4.02 5.63
C ASP A 144 10.40 -4.99 4.52
N TRP A 145 9.20 -4.78 3.98
CA TRP A 145 8.61 -5.60 2.93
C TRP A 145 9.32 -5.45 1.58
N TYR A 146 9.79 -4.26 1.24
CA TYR A 146 10.51 -4.04 -0.02
C TYR A 146 11.83 -4.83 -0.01
N GLN A 147 12.61 -4.72 1.07
CA GLN A 147 13.83 -5.50 1.26
C GLN A 147 13.54 -6.99 1.34
N HIS A 148 12.55 -7.41 2.12
CA HIS A 148 12.19 -8.83 2.30
C HIS A 148 11.84 -9.54 0.98
N PHE A 149 11.19 -8.82 0.07
CA PHE A 149 10.83 -9.35 -1.24
C PHE A 149 11.86 -9.07 -2.35
N GLY A 150 12.93 -8.34 -2.07
CA GLY A 150 13.88 -7.87 -3.09
C GLY A 150 13.21 -6.95 -4.13
N ILE A 151 12.15 -6.23 -3.74
CA ILE A 151 11.44 -5.29 -4.60
C ILE A 151 12.11 -3.94 -4.46
N VAL A 152 12.63 -3.40 -5.57
CA VAL A 152 13.09 -2.02 -5.61
C VAL A 152 11.88 -1.12 -5.41
N LYS A 153 11.88 -0.33 -4.34
CA LYS A 153 10.89 0.73 -4.13
C LYS A 153 11.10 1.78 -5.20
N ASN A 154 10.42 1.60 -6.32
CA ASN A 154 10.33 2.62 -7.35
C ASN A 154 9.56 3.79 -6.72
N ALA A 155 10.28 4.86 -6.37
CA ALA A 155 9.70 6.10 -5.87
C ALA A 155 8.80 6.82 -6.90
N SER A 156 8.41 6.16 -7.99
CA SER A 156 7.61 6.67 -9.10
C SER A 156 6.12 6.35 -9.00
N ALA A 157 5.62 5.85 -7.87
CA ALA A 157 4.18 5.68 -7.62
C ALA A 157 3.64 6.62 -6.53
N GLN A 158 4.07 7.89 -6.52
CA GLN A 158 3.43 8.98 -5.77
C GLN A 158 3.65 10.33 -6.49
N VAL A 159 3.11 10.52 -7.70
CA VAL A 159 2.58 11.81 -8.18
C VAL A 159 1.52 11.53 -9.26
N GLN A 160 0.32 11.11 -8.88
CA GLN A 160 -0.88 11.49 -9.64
C GLN A 160 -1.53 12.60 -8.83
N GLY A 161 -1.36 13.84 -9.29
CA GLY A 161 -1.76 15.04 -8.55
C GLY A 161 -0.68 16.12 -8.49
N ARG A 162 -0.05 16.46 -9.61
CA ARG A 162 0.49 17.81 -9.83
C ARG A 162 0.30 18.12 -11.31
N SER A 163 -0.23 19.30 -11.61
CA SER A 163 -0.41 19.80 -12.98
C SER A 163 0.84 19.52 -13.82
N GLU A 164 0.67 19.19 -15.09
CA GLU A 164 1.76 19.17 -16.05
C GLU A 164 2.47 20.53 -16.00
N ASP A 165 3.58 20.61 -15.26
CA ASP A 165 4.48 21.74 -15.34
C ASP A 165 4.96 21.78 -16.79
N ALA A 166 4.48 22.79 -17.53
CA ALA A 166 4.85 22.99 -18.91
C ALA A 166 6.38 22.99 -18.99
N PHE A 167 6.95 22.16 -19.86
CA PHE A 167 8.38 22.11 -20.08
C PHE A 167 8.70 22.40 -21.53
N THR A 168 9.85 22.99 -21.77
CA THR A 168 10.40 23.16 -23.12
C THR A 168 11.51 22.15 -23.34
N ILE A 169 11.73 21.75 -24.60
CA ILE A 169 12.86 20.88 -24.96
C ILE A 169 14.03 21.75 -25.39
N TYR A 170 15.14 21.66 -24.66
CA TYR A 170 16.42 22.26 -25.01
C TYR A 170 17.36 21.21 -25.60
N VAL A 171 17.95 21.51 -26.75
CA VAL A 171 18.99 20.68 -27.38
C VAL A 171 20.35 21.19 -26.93
N VAL A 172 21.10 20.34 -26.22
CA VAL A 172 22.44 20.64 -25.70
C VAL A 172 23.37 21.02 -26.84
N LYS A 173 24.15 22.09 -26.67
CA LYS A 173 25.13 22.59 -27.63
C LYS A 173 26.56 22.32 -27.14
N ALA A 174 27.53 22.39 -28.05
CA ALA A 174 28.94 22.28 -27.68
C ALA A 174 29.32 23.34 -26.63
N GLY A 175 29.94 22.91 -25.53
CA GLY A 175 30.34 23.79 -24.42
C GLY A 175 29.26 24.06 -23.37
N ASP A 176 28.11 23.42 -23.48
CA ASP A 176 27.07 23.47 -22.44
C ASP A 176 27.43 22.62 -21.22
N SER A 177 26.98 23.09 -20.05
CA SER A 177 26.95 22.33 -18.80
C SER A 177 25.58 22.52 -18.15
N PHE A 178 25.17 21.62 -17.25
CA PHE A 178 23.93 21.79 -16.50
C PHE A 178 23.83 23.18 -15.84
N TRP A 179 24.97 23.70 -15.34
CA TRP A 179 25.05 25.03 -14.77
C TRP A 179 24.74 26.14 -15.77
N ARG A 180 25.36 26.11 -16.96
CA ARG A 180 25.14 27.13 -17.99
C ARG A 180 23.74 27.07 -18.57
N ILE A 181 23.19 25.86 -18.76
CA ILE A 181 21.83 25.68 -19.25
C ILE A 181 20.84 26.19 -18.20
N ALA A 182 20.99 25.84 -16.92
CA ALA A 182 20.11 26.32 -15.85
C ALA A 182 20.18 27.85 -15.68
N ALA A 183 21.39 28.44 -15.77
CA ALA A 183 21.54 29.89 -15.74
C ALA A 183 20.77 30.58 -16.87
N LYS A 184 20.85 30.02 -18.09
CA LYS A 184 20.25 30.60 -19.28
C LYS A 184 18.75 30.37 -19.40
N GLN A 185 18.29 29.16 -19.06
CA GLN A 185 16.91 28.72 -19.30
C GLN A 185 16.03 28.82 -18.06
N MET A 186 16.61 28.84 -16.85
CA MET A 186 15.89 28.85 -15.57
C MET A 186 16.22 30.07 -14.70
N GLY A 187 17.00 31.01 -15.25
CA GLY A 187 17.39 32.29 -14.62
C GLY A 187 18.49 32.18 -13.56
N SER A 188 18.97 30.99 -13.21
CA SER A 188 20.04 30.82 -12.22
C SER A 188 20.80 29.51 -12.40
N GLY A 189 22.13 29.60 -12.42
CA GLY A 189 23.01 28.42 -12.51
C GLY A 189 22.86 27.47 -11.33
N LEU A 190 22.42 27.98 -10.16
CA LEU A 190 22.18 27.18 -8.96
C LEU A 190 21.10 26.11 -9.16
N LYS A 191 20.22 26.28 -10.16
CA LYS A 191 19.17 25.31 -10.51
C LYS A 191 19.68 24.12 -11.33
N TYR A 192 20.98 23.99 -11.57
CA TYR A 192 21.55 22.86 -12.32
C TYR A 192 21.22 21.48 -11.72
N LYS A 193 21.12 21.39 -10.37
CA LYS A 193 20.73 20.14 -9.68
C LYS A 193 19.28 19.79 -9.97
N GLU A 194 18.42 20.80 -10.00
CA GLU A 194 17.02 20.66 -10.35
C GLU A 194 16.86 20.24 -11.81
N LEU A 195 17.59 20.88 -12.73
CA LEU A 195 17.62 20.53 -14.14
C LEU A 195 18.07 19.08 -14.37
N ALA A 196 19.15 18.64 -13.73
CA ALA A 196 19.63 17.27 -13.83
C ALA A 196 18.56 16.29 -13.32
N ARG A 197 18.01 16.55 -12.14
CA ARG A 197 16.94 15.73 -11.54
C ARG A 197 15.69 15.66 -12.42
N TYR A 198 15.27 16.77 -13.00
CA TYR A 198 14.10 16.85 -13.89
C TYR A 198 14.26 15.97 -15.14
N ASN A 199 15.51 15.71 -15.54
CA ASN A 199 15.85 14.87 -16.68
C ASN A 199 16.27 13.44 -16.29
N ASN A 200 16.10 13.05 -15.02
CA ASN A 200 16.58 11.77 -14.49
C ASN A 200 18.09 11.56 -14.70
N LEU A 201 18.87 12.65 -14.62
CA LEU A 201 20.32 12.66 -14.72
C LEU A 201 20.93 13.02 -13.37
N ARG A 202 22.12 12.51 -13.09
CA ARG A 202 22.95 12.92 -11.97
C ARG A 202 23.71 14.18 -12.37
N THR A 203 24.06 15.00 -11.39
CA THR A 203 24.90 16.19 -11.62
C THR A 203 26.31 15.84 -12.10
N SER A 204 26.73 14.60 -11.92
CA SER A 204 28.00 14.04 -12.42
C SER A 204 27.89 13.46 -13.83
N ASP A 205 26.68 13.33 -14.39
CA ASP A 205 26.53 12.79 -15.74
C ASP A 205 26.96 13.84 -16.78
N ILE A 206 27.67 13.39 -17.82
CA ILE A 206 28.13 14.26 -18.90
C ILE A 206 27.02 14.42 -19.92
N ILE A 207 26.55 15.66 -20.12
CA ILE A 207 25.64 16.00 -21.21
C ILE A 207 26.43 16.21 -22.50
N ARG A 208 25.91 15.67 -23.61
CA ARG A 208 26.58 15.74 -24.93
C ARG A 208 25.82 16.63 -25.90
N PRO A 209 26.50 17.35 -26.81
CA PRO A 209 25.82 18.11 -27.86
C PRO A 209 24.83 17.24 -28.64
N GLY A 210 23.64 17.76 -28.90
CA GLY A 210 22.52 17.02 -29.51
C GLY A 210 21.59 16.31 -28.53
N GLN A 211 21.97 16.17 -27.26
CA GLN A 211 21.11 15.59 -26.23
C GLN A 211 19.91 16.52 -25.95
N LYS A 212 18.71 15.95 -25.84
CA LYS A 212 17.49 16.68 -25.50
C LYS A 212 17.28 16.68 -23.99
N LEU A 213 17.15 17.86 -23.39
CA LEU A 213 16.80 18.05 -21.99
C LEU A 213 15.44 18.76 -21.90
N LYS A 214 14.58 18.27 -21.03
CA LYS A 214 13.36 18.95 -20.62
C LYS A 214 13.72 20.05 -19.61
N ILE A 215 13.28 21.28 -19.87
CA ILE A 215 13.46 22.42 -18.99
C ILE A 215 12.10 22.77 -18.37
N PRO A 216 11.91 22.64 -17.05
CA PRO A 216 10.67 23.10 -16.41
C PRO A 216 10.54 24.62 -16.55
N GLN A 217 9.32 25.10 -16.84
CA GLN A 217 8.97 26.53 -16.86
C GLN A 217 8.59 27.03 -15.47
#